data_AF-A0A117LTB3-F1
#
_entry.id   AF-A0A117LTB3-F1
#
_cell.length_a   1.000
_cell.length_b   1.000
_cell.length_c   1.000
_cell.angle_alpha   90.00
_cell.angle_beta   90.00
_cell.angle_gamma   90.00
#
_symmetry.space_group_name_H-M   'P 1'
#
loop_
_entity.id
_entity.type
_entity.pdbx_description
1 polymer ?
#
loop_
_entity_poly.entity_id
_entity_poly.type
_entity_poly.pdbx_seq_one_letter_code
_entity_poly.pdbx_strand_id
1 'polypeptide(L)'
;MTKPYLQNIVEDIYFENLPTKWQGFDFARFSKDKTLFDFQQNALKNALRGLWLYFEDKNADKQSLFNHYKLNGFEENFDYDLKKKQDGKTAKYLLEYDKDYPVIDSKISFSHFINRMSFWMATGSGKTLVIVKLIELLGLLISKDVIPKNNILFLTHRDDLLDQFKNHIEEFNSFNF
;
A
#
# COMPACT_ATOMS: atom_id res chain seq x y z
N MET A 1 10.78 20.93 2.63
CA MET A 1 9.90 19.91 3.24
C MET A 1 9.72 18.80 2.23
N THR A 2 9.88 17.54 2.64
CA THR A 2 9.66 16.38 1.77
C THR A 2 8.17 16.31 1.41
N LYS A 3 7.83 16.35 0.12
CA LYS A 3 6.44 16.36 -0.35
C LYS A 3 5.89 14.93 -0.30
N PRO A 4 4.78 14.64 0.41
CA PRO A 4 4.18 13.30 0.44
C PRO A 4 3.40 13.07 -0.87
N TYR A 5 4.12 12.77 -1.95
CA TYR A 5 3.57 12.72 -3.31
C TYR A 5 2.31 11.86 -3.42
N LEU A 6 2.35 10.61 -2.91
CA LEU A 6 1.19 9.71 -2.98
C LEU A 6 -0.01 10.28 -2.22
N GLN A 7 0.21 10.85 -1.04
CA GLN A 7 -0.87 11.39 -0.22
C GLN A 7 -1.60 12.50 -0.97
N ASN A 8 -0.85 13.47 -1.53
CA ASN A 8 -1.46 14.56 -2.29
C ASN A 8 -2.24 14.03 -3.50
N ILE A 9 -1.66 13.09 -4.25
CA ILE A 9 -2.30 12.47 -5.41
C ILE A 9 -3.63 11.81 -5.04
N VAL A 10 -3.67 11.04 -3.94
CA VAL A 10 -4.89 10.32 -3.55
C VAL A 10 -5.90 11.19 -2.82
N GLU A 11 -5.47 12.28 -2.18
CA GLU A 11 -6.37 13.23 -1.54
C GLU A 11 -7.21 14.02 -2.55
N ASP A 12 -6.67 14.25 -3.76
CA ASP A 12 -7.37 14.86 -4.90
C ASP A 12 -8.46 13.94 -5.51
N ILE A 13 -8.47 12.65 -5.18
CA ILE A 13 -9.48 11.70 -5.64
C ILE A 13 -10.69 11.73 -4.70
N TYR A 14 -11.81 12.28 -5.15
CA TYR A 14 -13.04 12.28 -4.37
C TYR A 14 -13.63 10.87 -4.25
N PHE A 15 -13.94 10.46 -3.01
CA PHE A 15 -14.44 9.12 -2.71
C PHE A 15 -15.78 8.81 -3.42
N GLU A 16 -16.65 9.81 -3.53
CA GLU A 16 -17.96 9.68 -4.18
C GLU A 16 -17.86 9.41 -5.69
N ASN A 17 -16.71 9.71 -6.30
CA ASN A 17 -16.47 9.47 -7.72
C ASN A 17 -15.96 8.05 -7.99
N LEU A 18 -15.66 7.26 -6.95
CA LEU A 18 -15.19 5.89 -7.12
C LEU A 18 -16.35 5.00 -7.62
N PRO A 19 -16.10 3.99 -8.46
CA PRO A 19 -17.13 3.03 -8.85
C PRO A 19 -17.73 2.32 -7.63
N THR A 20 -19.01 1.94 -7.70
CA THR A 20 -19.73 1.29 -6.58
C THR A 20 -19.00 0.07 -6.01
N LYS A 21 -18.28 -0.69 -6.83
CA LYS A 21 -17.47 -1.84 -6.37
C LYS A 21 -16.37 -1.44 -5.36
N TRP A 22 -15.84 -0.23 -5.47
CA TRP A 22 -14.82 0.35 -4.60
C TRP A 22 -15.41 1.10 -3.40
N GLN A 23 -16.74 1.17 -3.30
CA GLN A 23 -17.44 1.80 -2.19
C GLN A 23 -17.97 0.77 -1.18
N GLY A 24 -18.57 1.27 -0.09
CA GLY A 24 -19.30 0.46 0.90
C GLY A 24 -18.43 -0.24 1.94
N PHE A 25 -17.20 0.23 2.16
CA PHE A 25 -16.36 -0.25 3.25
C PHE A 25 -16.66 0.51 4.54
N ASP A 26 -16.90 -0.20 5.65
CA ASP A 26 -16.99 0.40 6.98
C ASP A 26 -15.58 0.66 7.53
N PHE A 27 -15.14 1.91 7.46
CA PHE A 27 -13.83 2.33 7.96
C PHE A 27 -13.77 2.45 9.48
N ALA A 28 -14.91 2.56 10.16
CA ALA A 28 -14.96 2.94 11.57
C ALA A 28 -15.00 1.72 12.48
N ARG A 29 -15.91 0.77 12.24
CA ARG A 29 -16.16 -0.34 13.18
C ARG A 29 -15.01 -1.36 13.17
N PHE A 30 -14.54 -1.74 14.36
CA PHE A 30 -13.48 -2.75 14.53
C PHE A 30 -13.99 -3.97 15.31
N SER A 31 -14.44 -3.76 16.54
CA SER A 31 -15.00 -4.80 17.39
C SER A 31 -16.20 -4.25 18.17
N LYS A 32 -16.75 -5.02 19.10
CA LYS A 32 -17.88 -4.59 19.95
C LYS A 32 -17.59 -3.27 20.66
N ASP A 33 -16.36 -3.11 21.15
CA ASP A 33 -15.96 -2.01 22.02
C ASP A 33 -14.93 -1.07 21.36
N LYS A 34 -14.53 -1.32 20.11
CA LYS A 34 -13.51 -0.55 19.39
C LYS A 34 -14.04 0.04 18.08
N THR A 35 -13.80 1.33 17.93
CA THR A 35 -14.02 2.11 16.70
C THR A 35 -12.74 2.86 16.36
N LEU A 36 -12.40 2.90 15.07
CA LEU A 36 -11.24 3.63 14.57
C LEU A 36 -11.46 5.14 14.67
N PHE A 37 -10.43 5.86 15.10
CA PHE A 37 -10.39 7.31 15.06
C PHE A 37 -10.31 7.84 13.62
N ASP A 38 -10.72 9.08 13.40
CA ASP A 38 -10.78 9.72 12.08
C ASP A 38 -9.46 9.60 11.29
N PHE A 39 -8.32 9.78 11.96
CA PHE A 39 -7.01 9.67 11.30
C PHE A 39 -6.70 8.22 10.84
N GLN A 40 -7.18 7.21 11.57
CA GLN A 40 -7.04 5.81 11.19
C GLN A 40 -7.95 5.49 10.01
N GLN A 41 -9.18 6.02 10.03
CA GLN A 41 -10.12 5.91 8.90
C GLN A 41 -9.56 6.59 7.65
N ASN A 42 -8.97 7.78 7.78
CA ASN A 42 -8.38 8.52 6.67
C ASN A 42 -7.18 7.78 6.06
N ALA A 43 -6.35 7.12 6.89
CA ALA A 43 -5.28 6.26 6.40
C ALA A 43 -5.82 5.12 5.50
N LEU A 44 -6.91 4.47 5.92
CA LEU A 44 -7.55 3.41 5.13
C LEU A 44 -8.24 3.95 3.86
N LYS A 45 -8.87 5.12 3.93
CA LYS A 45 -9.46 5.79 2.74
C LYS A 45 -8.39 6.12 1.70
N ASN A 46 -7.24 6.65 2.13
CA ASN A 46 -6.12 6.93 1.25
C ASN A 46 -5.54 5.64 0.65
N ALA A 47 -5.50 4.55 1.42
CA ALA A 47 -5.11 3.24 0.91
C ALA A 47 -6.05 2.74 -0.18
N LEU A 48 -7.38 2.81 0.03
CA LEU A 48 -8.38 2.45 -0.96
C LEU A 48 -8.20 3.27 -2.25
N ARG A 49 -8.07 4.59 -2.15
CA ARG A 49 -7.89 5.48 -3.30
C ARG A 49 -6.59 5.18 -4.06
N GLY A 50 -5.50 4.88 -3.34
CA GLY A 50 -4.24 4.46 -3.96
C GLY A 50 -4.35 3.13 -4.70
N LEU A 51 -5.06 2.16 -4.12
CA LEU A 51 -5.34 0.88 -4.77
C LEU A 51 -6.20 1.07 -6.03
N TRP A 52 -7.27 1.89 -5.94
CA TRP A 52 -8.13 2.21 -7.09
C TRP A 52 -7.33 2.90 -8.20
N LEU A 53 -6.55 3.92 -7.85
CA LEU A 53 -5.70 4.63 -8.79
C LEU A 53 -4.79 3.66 -9.54
N TYR A 54 -4.12 2.75 -8.83
CA TYR A 54 -3.22 1.81 -9.48
C TYR A 54 -3.94 0.77 -10.33
N PHE A 55 -4.92 0.06 -9.77
CA PHE A 55 -5.52 -1.11 -10.42
C PHE A 55 -6.54 -0.72 -11.50
N GLU A 56 -7.33 0.33 -11.30
CA GLU A 56 -8.39 0.73 -12.24
C GLU A 56 -7.91 1.85 -13.15
N ASP A 57 -7.55 3.02 -12.60
CA ASP A 57 -7.24 4.20 -13.41
C ASP A 57 -5.93 4.03 -14.20
N LYS A 58 -4.92 3.39 -13.61
CA LYS A 58 -3.63 3.09 -14.27
C LYS A 58 -3.55 1.67 -14.83
N ASN A 59 -4.62 0.87 -14.77
CA ASN A 59 -4.67 -0.50 -15.30
C ASN A 59 -3.51 -1.40 -14.83
N ALA A 60 -3.11 -1.27 -13.56
CA ALA A 60 -1.96 -1.94 -12.96
C ALA A 60 -0.62 -1.71 -13.69
N ASP A 61 -0.49 -0.61 -14.44
CA ASP A 61 0.73 -0.24 -15.14
C ASP A 61 1.62 0.70 -14.30
N LYS A 62 2.80 0.22 -13.94
CA LYS A 62 3.77 0.97 -13.13
C LYS A 62 4.28 2.22 -13.85
N GLN A 63 4.41 2.19 -15.17
CA GLN A 63 4.92 3.33 -15.93
C GLN A 63 3.90 4.47 -15.99
N SER A 64 2.62 4.14 -16.19
CA SER A 64 1.49 5.07 -16.14
C SER A 64 1.34 5.70 -14.76
N LEU A 65 1.46 4.90 -13.69
CA LEU A 65 1.49 5.43 -12.32
C LEU A 65 2.69 6.37 -12.11
N PHE A 66 3.89 5.98 -12.54
CA PHE A 66 5.07 6.82 -12.39
C PHE A 66 4.97 8.15 -13.17
N ASN A 67 4.41 8.12 -14.38
CA ASN A 67 4.14 9.34 -15.14
C ASN A 67 3.13 10.23 -14.41
N HIS A 68 2.13 9.66 -13.74
CA HIS A 68 1.19 10.42 -12.93
C HIS A 68 1.87 11.10 -11.72
N TYR A 69 2.85 10.45 -11.09
CA TYR A 69 3.68 11.10 -10.06
C TYR A 69 4.47 12.29 -10.64
N LYS A 70 5.06 12.14 -11.83
CA LYS A 70 5.79 13.24 -12.51
C LYS A 70 4.88 14.44 -12.79
N LEU A 71 3.66 14.20 -13.26
CA LEU A 71 2.65 15.25 -13.47
C LEU A 71 2.27 15.97 -12.17
N ASN A 72 2.45 15.33 -11.02
CA ASN A 72 2.22 15.89 -9.69
C ASN A 72 3.49 16.49 -9.03
N GLY A 73 4.50 16.76 -9.85
CA GLY A 73 5.72 17.47 -9.47
C GLY A 73 6.81 16.59 -8.87
N PHE A 74 6.78 15.28 -9.11
CA PHE A 74 7.91 14.40 -8.81
C PHE A 74 9.00 14.57 -9.88
N GLU A 75 10.14 15.15 -9.51
CA GLU A 75 11.22 15.51 -10.44
C GLU A 75 12.53 14.76 -10.15
N GLU A 76 12.63 14.12 -8.99
CA GLU A 76 13.83 13.43 -8.55
C GLU A 76 14.12 12.16 -9.37
N ASN A 77 15.40 11.90 -9.64
CA ASN A 77 15.83 10.64 -10.23
C ASN A 77 16.32 9.67 -9.14
N PHE A 78 15.52 8.63 -8.88
CA PHE A 78 15.85 7.51 -7.99
C PHE A 78 16.09 6.19 -8.72
N ASP A 79 16.44 6.23 -10.01
CA ASP A 79 16.84 5.05 -10.76
C ASP A 79 17.98 4.34 -10.02
N TYR A 80 17.91 3.02 -9.98
CA TYR A 80 18.93 2.20 -9.32
C TYR A 80 20.13 2.03 -10.26
N ASP A 81 21.22 2.73 -9.97
CA ASP A 81 22.48 2.64 -10.73
C ASP A 81 23.37 1.52 -10.19
N LEU A 82 23.49 0.43 -10.96
CA LEU A 82 24.29 -0.76 -10.62
C LEU A 82 25.79 -0.45 -10.53
N LYS A 83 26.27 0.64 -11.15
CA LYS A 83 27.69 1.03 -11.11
C LYS A 83 28.02 1.84 -9.85
N LYS A 84 27.08 2.63 -9.34
CA LYS A 84 27.31 3.52 -8.18
C LYS A 84 27.08 2.83 -6.84
N LYS A 85 26.19 1.85 -6.78
CA LYS A 85 25.86 1.15 -5.54
C LYS A 85 26.72 -0.10 -5.42
N GLN A 86 27.78 -0.02 -4.62
CA GLN A 86 28.71 -1.13 -4.30
C GLN A 86 28.05 -2.29 -3.51
N ASP A 87 26.73 -2.26 -3.25
CA ASP A 87 26.02 -3.32 -2.54
C ASP A 87 25.78 -4.53 -3.44
N GLY A 88 26.83 -5.35 -3.61
CA GLY A 88 26.80 -6.55 -4.44
C GLY A 88 25.66 -7.52 -4.07
N LYS A 89 25.20 -7.54 -2.82
CA LYS A 89 24.09 -8.41 -2.38
C LYS A 89 22.74 -7.94 -2.94
N THR A 90 22.42 -6.66 -2.85
CA THR A 90 21.16 -6.10 -3.38
C THR A 90 21.13 -6.17 -4.90
N ALA A 91 22.24 -5.78 -5.54
CA ALA A 91 22.39 -5.88 -6.99
C ALA A 91 22.21 -7.32 -7.47
N LYS A 92 22.82 -8.30 -6.79
CA LYS A 92 22.63 -9.72 -7.10
C LYS A 92 21.17 -10.14 -7.07
N TYR A 93 20.43 -9.81 -6.01
CA TYR A 93 19.01 -10.17 -5.94
C TYR A 93 18.19 -9.50 -7.04
N LEU A 94 18.41 -8.21 -7.35
CA LEU A 94 17.67 -7.55 -8.43
C LEU A 94 17.94 -8.20 -9.81
N LEU A 95 19.19 -8.65 -10.04
CA LEU A 95 19.57 -9.34 -11.28
C LEU A 95 18.97 -10.76 -11.37
N GLU A 96 18.58 -11.38 -10.27
CA GLU A 96 17.86 -12.68 -10.27
C GLU A 96 16.40 -12.54 -10.75
N TYR A 97 15.83 -11.32 -10.75
CA TYR A 97 14.45 -11.02 -11.17
C TYR A 97 14.41 -10.02 -12.35
N ASP A 98 15.15 -10.33 -13.41
CA ASP A 98 15.32 -9.49 -14.60
C ASP A 98 14.01 -9.12 -15.32
N LYS A 99 12.99 -9.98 -15.24
CA LYS A 99 11.64 -9.69 -15.77
C LYS A 99 10.92 -8.57 -15.02
N ASP A 100 11.08 -8.51 -13.70
CA ASP A 100 10.43 -7.51 -12.85
C ASP A 100 11.25 -6.21 -12.76
N TYR A 101 12.57 -6.35 -12.85
CA TYR A 101 13.57 -5.28 -12.73
C TYR A 101 14.52 -5.25 -13.94
N PRO A 102 14.02 -4.90 -15.13
CA PRO A 102 14.83 -4.86 -16.34
C PRO A 102 15.95 -3.82 -16.21
N VAL A 103 17.14 -4.21 -16.66
CA VAL A 103 18.33 -3.37 -16.65
C VAL A 103 18.55 -2.77 -18.04
N ILE A 104 18.57 -1.45 -18.12
CA ILE A 104 18.90 -0.68 -19.34
C ILE A 104 20.05 0.24 -18.98
N ASP A 105 21.15 0.19 -19.76
CA ASP A 105 22.35 1.00 -19.53
C ASP A 105 22.91 0.92 -18.09
N SER A 106 22.89 -0.29 -17.52
CA SER A 106 23.30 -0.57 -16.13
C SER A 106 22.43 0.12 -15.07
N LYS A 107 21.19 0.49 -15.40
CA LYS A 107 20.23 1.08 -14.48
C LYS A 107 18.90 0.34 -14.51
N ILE A 108 18.21 0.37 -13.38
CA ILE A 108 16.81 -0.06 -13.29
C ILE A 108 15.99 1.20 -13.00
N SER A 109 14.95 1.45 -13.82
CA SER A 109 14.13 2.64 -13.65
C SER A 109 13.36 2.62 -12.32
N PHE A 110 13.21 3.79 -11.69
CA PHE A 110 12.44 3.94 -10.47
C PHE A 110 10.99 3.47 -10.60
N SER A 111 10.41 3.50 -11.81
CA SER A 111 9.05 3.00 -12.06
C SER A 111 8.87 1.55 -11.62
N HIS A 112 9.91 0.71 -11.68
CA HIS A 112 9.82 -0.69 -11.24
C HIS A 112 9.74 -0.84 -9.71
N PHE A 113 10.13 0.20 -8.96
CA PHE A 113 10.13 0.23 -7.49
C PHE A 113 8.92 0.96 -6.90
N ILE A 114 8.04 1.53 -7.74
CA ILE A 114 6.80 2.19 -7.32
C ILE A 114 5.72 1.17 -6.90
N ASN A 115 4.47 1.62 -6.73
CA ASN A 115 3.35 0.85 -6.20
C ASN A 115 3.59 0.40 -4.74
N ARG A 116 3.89 1.38 -3.88
CA ARG A 116 4.12 1.19 -2.45
C ARG A 116 3.38 2.26 -1.67
N MET A 117 2.84 1.90 -0.52
CA MET A 117 2.20 2.81 0.42
C MET A 117 2.94 2.77 1.75
N SER A 118 3.21 3.96 2.32
CA SER A 118 3.89 4.09 3.60
C SER A 118 2.96 4.79 4.60
N PHE A 119 2.75 4.16 5.74
CA PHE A 119 1.93 4.70 6.83
C PHE A 119 2.84 5.22 7.95
N TRP A 120 2.92 6.53 8.11
CA TRP A 120 3.70 7.15 9.19
C TRP A 120 2.78 7.45 10.37
N MET A 121 2.91 6.70 11.47
CA MET A 121 2.01 6.81 12.62
C MET A 121 2.74 6.68 13.96
N ALA A 122 2.40 7.54 14.91
CA ALA A 122 2.99 7.58 16.25
C ALA A 122 2.84 6.23 17.01
N THR A 123 3.73 5.96 17.96
CA THR A 123 3.56 4.83 18.89
C THR A 123 2.31 5.05 19.75
N GLY A 124 1.55 3.99 20.02
CA GLY A 124 0.28 4.07 20.75
C GLY A 124 -0.94 4.52 19.92
N SER A 125 -0.76 4.97 18.67
CA SER A 125 -1.86 5.42 17.80
C SER A 125 -2.75 4.30 17.23
N GLY A 126 -2.59 3.06 17.68
CA GLY A 126 -3.39 1.92 17.22
C GLY A 126 -3.07 1.43 15.80
N LYS A 127 -1.81 1.48 15.36
CA LYS A 127 -1.36 0.97 14.05
C LYS A 127 -1.87 -0.44 13.72
N THR A 128 -1.90 -1.33 14.72
CA THR A 128 -2.37 -2.71 14.57
C THR A 128 -3.80 -2.78 14.06
N LEU A 129 -4.69 -1.90 14.53
CA LEU A 129 -6.09 -1.87 14.11
C LEU A 129 -6.19 -1.47 12.63
N VAL A 130 -5.36 -0.52 12.19
CA VAL A 130 -5.29 -0.12 10.77
C VAL A 130 -4.79 -1.27 9.91
N ILE A 131 -3.80 -2.04 10.36
CA ILE A 131 -3.28 -3.20 9.60
C ILE A 131 -4.37 -4.27 9.44
N VAL A 132 -5.09 -4.60 10.51
CA VAL A 132 -6.19 -5.58 10.46
C VAL A 132 -7.30 -5.10 9.51
N LYS A 133 -7.74 -3.85 9.63
CA LYS A 133 -8.75 -3.27 8.72
C LYS A 133 -8.26 -3.15 7.27
N LEU A 134 -6.97 -2.96 7.05
CA LEU A 134 -6.39 -2.97 5.71
C LEU A 134 -6.44 -4.38 5.10
N ILE A 135 -6.21 -5.42 5.90
CA ILE A 135 -6.35 -6.81 5.45
C ILE A 135 -7.80 -7.13 5.11
N GLU A 136 -8.76 -6.73 5.95
CA GLU A 136 -10.19 -6.83 5.64
C GLU A 136 -10.53 -6.11 4.32
N LEU A 137 -10.04 -4.87 4.16
CA LEU A 137 -10.23 -4.09 2.94
C LEU A 137 -9.71 -4.83 1.71
N LEU A 138 -8.47 -5.33 1.76
CA LEU A 138 -7.88 -6.11 0.68
C LEU A 138 -8.72 -7.36 0.38
N GLY A 139 -9.16 -8.09 1.41
CA GLY A 139 -10.02 -9.26 1.26
C GLY A 139 -11.34 -8.96 0.56
N LEU A 140 -11.99 -7.83 0.88
CA LEU A 140 -13.20 -7.37 0.22
C LEU A 140 -12.97 -6.95 -1.23
N LEU A 141 -11.86 -6.29 -1.54
CA LEU A 141 -11.51 -5.93 -2.92
C LEU A 141 -11.18 -7.17 -3.76
N ILE A 142 -10.51 -8.16 -3.16
CA ILE A 142 -10.23 -9.45 -3.78
C ILE A 142 -11.53 -10.22 -4.06
N SER A 143 -12.48 -10.26 -3.10
CA SER A 143 -13.75 -10.98 -3.28
C SER A 143 -14.67 -10.34 -4.33
N LYS A 144 -14.51 -9.04 -4.58
CA LYS A 144 -15.20 -8.29 -5.65
C LYS A 144 -14.50 -8.37 -7.02
N ASP A 145 -13.39 -9.10 -7.12
CA ASP A 145 -12.56 -9.24 -8.33
C ASP A 145 -12.07 -7.89 -8.90
N VAL A 146 -11.88 -6.87 -8.07
CA VAL A 146 -11.35 -5.55 -8.49
C VAL A 146 -9.83 -5.41 -8.28
N ILE A 147 -9.23 -6.30 -7.49
CA ILE A 147 -7.78 -6.46 -7.40
C ILE A 147 -7.39 -7.94 -7.52
N PRO A 148 -6.12 -8.27 -7.87
CA PRO A 148 -5.69 -9.65 -8.06
C PRO A 148 -5.81 -10.52 -6.79
N LYS A 149 -6.15 -11.80 -6.98
CA LYS A 149 -6.25 -12.84 -5.94
C LYS A 149 -4.88 -13.33 -5.48
N ASN A 150 -4.15 -12.48 -4.77
CA ASN A 150 -2.83 -12.79 -4.22
C ASN A 150 -2.89 -13.07 -2.70
N ASN A 151 -1.93 -13.86 -2.23
CA ASN A 151 -1.75 -14.08 -0.79
C ASN A 151 -1.24 -12.80 -0.11
N ILE A 152 -1.65 -12.58 1.14
CA ILE A 152 -1.19 -11.47 1.98
C ILE A 152 -0.10 -11.99 2.93
N LEU A 153 1.09 -11.42 2.86
CA LEU A 153 2.21 -11.72 3.75
C LEU A 153 2.38 -10.59 4.78
N PHE A 154 2.27 -10.93 6.06
CA PHE A 154 2.57 -10.03 7.18
C PHE A 154 3.92 -10.40 7.81
N LEU A 155 4.83 -9.42 7.93
CA LEU A 155 6.15 -9.60 8.51
C LEU A 155 6.30 -8.71 9.76
N THR A 156 6.84 -9.28 10.84
CA THR A 156 7.22 -8.54 12.05
C THR A 156 8.53 -9.10 12.59
N HIS A 157 9.17 -8.35 13.49
CA HIS A 157 10.53 -8.62 13.97
C HIS A 157 10.60 -9.44 15.27
N ARG A 158 9.46 -9.72 15.92
CA ARG A 158 9.38 -10.48 17.18
C ARG A 158 8.13 -11.35 17.22
N ASP A 159 8.24 -12.52 17.83
CA ASP A 159 7.16 -13.51 17.92
C ASP A 159 5.99 -13.02 18.79
N ASP A 160 6.26 -12.32 19.89
CA ASP A 160 5.20 -11.78 20.75
C ASP A 160 4.33 -10.74 20.04
N LEU A 161 4.87 -10.04 19.04
CA LEU A 161 4.09 -9.13 18.19
C LEU A 161 3.20 -9.90 17.21
N LEU A 162 3.59 -11.11 16.78
CA LEU A 162 2.72 -11.98 15.99
C LEU A 162 1.54 -12.44 16.83
N ASP A 163 1.76 -12.84 18.07
CA ASP A 163 0.67 -13.31 18.93
C ASP A 163 -0.28 -12.17 19.32
N GLN A 164 0.24 -10.97 19.60
CA GLN A 164 -0.59 -9.78 19.76
C GLN A 164 -1.43 -9.50 18.52
N PHE A 165 -0.84 -9.61 17.33
CA PHE A 165 -1.57 -9.41 16.08
C PHE A 165 -2.68 -10.45 15.88
N LYS A 166 -2.42 -11.74 16.15
CA LYS A 166 -3.44 -12.80 16.09
C LYS A 166 -4.61 -12.53 17.04
N ASN A 167 -4.34 -12.08 18.27
CA ASN A 167 -5.40 -11.74 19.22
C ASN A 167 -6.30 -10.59 18.68
N HIS A 168 -5.72 -9.59 18.00
CA HIS A 168 -6.50 -8.52 17.37
C HIS A 168 -7.34 -9.04 16.19
N ILE A 169 -6.84 -10.01 15.44
CA ILE A 169 -7.58 -10.67 14.36
C ILE A 169 -8.74 -11.49 14.93
N GLU A 170 -8.53 -12.24 16.01
CA GLU A 170 -9.59 -13.02 16.67
C GLU A 170 -10.68 -12.11 17.22
N GLU A 171 -10.31 -11.03 17.92
CA GLU A 171 -11.25 -10.02 18.39
C GLU A 171 -12.06 -9.43 17.23
N PHE A 172 -11.39 -9.00 16.17
CA PHE A 172 -12.04 -8.47 14.98
C PHE A 172 -13.01 -9.50 14.38
N ASN A 173 -12.58 -10.74 14.19
CA ASN A 173 -13.39 -11.78 13.57
C ASN A 173 -14.63 -12.12 14.40
N SER A 174 -14.50 -12.23 15.73
CA SER A 174 -15.59 -12.58 16.64
C SER A 174 -16.83 -11.67 16.59
N PHE A 175 -16.70 -10.49 15.99
CA PHE A 175 -17.75 -9.50 15.90
C PHE A 175 -18.21 -9.20 14.47
N ASN A 176 -17.41 -9.56 13.47
CA ASN A 176 -17.69 -9.30 12.06
C ASN A 176 -18.06 -10.59 11.29
N PHE A 177 -17.87 -11.77 11.88
CA PHE A 177 -18.22 -13.10 11.36
C PHE A 177 -18.78 -14.00 12.48
#